data_AF-A0A6B2DB91-F1
#
_entry.id   AF-A0A6B2DB91-F1
#
_cell.length_a   1.000
_cell.length_b   1.000
_cell.length_c   1.000
_cell.angle_alpha   90.00
_cell.angle_beta   90.00
_cell.angle_gamma   90.00
#
_symmetry.space_group_name_H-M   'P 1'
#
loop_
_entity.id
_entity.type
_entity.pdbx_description
1 polymer ?
#
loop_
_entity_poly.entity_id
_entity_poly.type
_entity_poly.pdbx_seq_one_letter_code
_entity_poly.pdbx_strand_id
1 'polypeptide(L)'
;VGAARRMGIQAKSREVRGADRVVVRDGDAIGALLTRLGAHTSVLQWEERRMRREVRATANRLANFDDANLRRSARAAVAAAARVERALEILGETAPDHLLAAGKLRLSNRQASLEELGQLSDPQMTKDAVAGRIRRLLAMADKRAKDLSIPDTESAVTPEMLEEEDA
;
A
#
# COMPACT_ATOMS: atom_id res chain seq x y z
N VAL A 1 -28.04 -13.34 -31.39
CA VAL A 1 -28.00 -12.19 -30.44
C VAL A 1 -29.39 -11.72 -30.00
N GLY A 2 -30.39 -11.61 -30.90
CA GLY A 2 -31.72 -11.06 -30.58
C GLY A 2 -32.47 -11.72 -29.43
N ALA A 3 -32.41 -13.06 -29.29
CA ALA A 3 -33.05 -13.76 -28.18
C ALA A 3 -32.45 -13.41 -26.81
N ALA A 4 -31.12 -13.34 -26.71
CA ALA A 4 -30.44 -12.93 -25.47
C ALA A 4 -30.82 -11.50 -25.06
N ARG A 5 -30.88 -10.56 -26.03
CA ARG A 5 -31.27 -9.17 -25.77
C ARG A 5 -32.70 -9.04 -25.23
N ARG A 6 -33.65 -9.83 -25.76
CA ARG A 6 -35.03 -9.87 -25.26
C ARG A 6 -35.14 -10.40 -23.82
N MET A 7 -34.16 -11.18 -23.39
CA MET A 7 -34.07 -11.69 -22.01
C MET A 7 -33.26 -10.76 -21.08
N GLY A 8 -32.86 -9.57 -21.56
CA GLY A 8 -32.02 -8.65 -20.79
C GLY A 8 -30.54 -9.06 -20.68
N ILE A 9 -30.11 -10.06 -21.45
CA ILE A 9 -28.75 -10.61 -21.40
C ILE A 9 -27.88 -9.97 -22.48
N GLN A 10 -26.81 -9.29 -22.06
CA GLN A 10 -25.83 -8.75 -23.00
C GLN A 10 -24.98 -9.88 -23.60
N ALA A 11 -25.03 -10.02 -24.92
CA ALA A 11 -24.28 -11.03 -25.66
C ALA A 11 -23.62 -10.42 -26.90
N LYS A 12 -22.41 -10.87 -27.23
CA LYS A 12 -21.66 -10.42 -28.41
C LYS A 12 -21.56 -11.55 -29.45
N SER A 13 -21.86 -11.26 -30.71
CA SER A 13 -21.59 -12.18 -31.82
C SER A 13 -20.12 -12.12 -32.20
N ARG A 14 -19.53 -13.25 -32.57
CA ARG A 14 -18.17 -13.35 -33.12
C ARG A 14 -18.10 -14.52 -34.08
N GLU A 15 -17.37 -14.34 -35.17
CA GLU A 15 -16.98 -15.47 -36.02
C GLU A 15 -15.66 -16.05 -35.49
N VAL A 16 -15.61 -17.38 -35.33
CA VAL A 16 -14.40 -18.09 -34.88
C VAL A 16 -14.24 -19.35 -35.71
N ARG A 17 -13.14 -19.41 -36.50
CA ARG A 17 -12.82 -20.53 -37.41
C ARG A 17 -13.97 -20.86 -38.38
N GLY A 18 -14.57 -19.82 -38.98
CA GLY A 18 -15.67 -19.97 -39.94
C GLY A 18 -17.03 -20.33 -39.32
N ALA A 19 -17.16 -20.27 -37.99
CA ALA A 19 -18.42 -20.54 -37.30
C ALA A 19 -18.89 -19.33 -36.48
N ASP A 20 -20.18 -19.01 -36.58
CA ASP A 20 -20.83 -18.00 -35.76
C ASP A 20 -20.95 -18.44 -34.30
N ARG A 21 -20.48 -17.60 -33.39
CA ARG A 21 -20.55 -17.81 -31.94
C ARG A 21 -21.18 -16.63 -31.24
N VAL A 22 -21.96 -16.92 -30.20
CA VAL A 22 -22.49 -15.91 -29.29
C VAL A 22 -21.80 -16.06 -27.94
N VAL A 23 -21.23 -14.98 -27.43
CA VAL A 23 -20.46 -14.98 -26.17
C VAL A 23 -21.15 -14.09 -25.15
N VAL A 24 -21.37 -14.66 -23.96
CA VAL A 24 -21.76 -13.95 -22.73
C VAL A 24 -20.56 -14.02 -21.78
N ARG A 25 -20.15 -12.88 -21.23
CA ARG A 25 -18.97 -12.80 -20.34
C ARG A 25 -19.30 -12.31 -18.94
N ASP A 26 -20.36 -11.53 -18.82
CA ASP A 26 -20.81 -11.03 -17.54
C ASP A 26 -21.37 -12.18 -16.70
N GLY A 27 -20.91 -12.29 -15.45
CA GLY A 27 -21.22 -13.45 -14.63
C GLY A 27 -22.68 -13.50 -14.20
N ASP A 28 -23.32 -12.35 -14.01
CA ASP A 28 -24.72 -12.24 -13.63
C ASP A 28 -25.59 -12.60 -14.82
N ALA A 29 -25.20 -12.14 -16.02
CA ALA A 29 -25.83 -12.50 -17.27
C ALA A 29 -25.74 -14.00 -17.58
N ILE A 30 -24.63 -14.67 -17.22
CA ILE A 30 -24.49 -16.13 -17.35
C ILE A 30 -25.44 -16.85 -16.38
N GLY A 31 -25.48 -16.45 -15.11
CA GLY A 31 -26.40 -17.02 -14.11
C GLY A 31 -27.86 -16.83 -14.49
N ALA A 32 -28.23 -15.63 -14.95
CA ALA A 32 -29.56 -15.30 -15.44
C ALA A 32 -29.94 -16.13 -16.68
N LEU A 33 -29.02 -16.34 -17.62
CA LEU A 33 -29.25 -17.18 -18.80
C LEU A 33 -29.52 -18.64 -18.39
N LEU A 34 -28.67 -19.20 -17.54
CA LEU A 34 -28.83 -20.59 -17.06
C LEU A 34 -30.15 -20.76 -16.31
N THR A 35 -30.56 -19.76 -15.53
CA THR A 35 -31.85 -19.73 -14.83
C THR A 35 -33.02 -19.75 -15.80
N ARG A 36 -32.99 -18.90 -16.85
CA ARG A 36 -34.04 -18.85 -17.88
C ARG A 36 -34.12 -20.14 -18.71
N LEU A 37 -33.01 -20.85 -18.86
CA LEU A 37 -32.97 -22.15 -19.53
C LEU A 37 -33.46 -23.31 -18.65
N GLY A 38 -33.78 -23.07 -17.37
CA GLY A 38 -34.18 -24.11 -16.42
C GLY A 38 -33.03 -25.02 -15.97
N ALA A 39 -31.77 -24.62 -16.19
CA ALA A 39 -30.59 -25.41 -15.88
C ALA A 39 -30.18 -25.27 -14.39
N HIS A 40 -31.06 -25.67 -13.47
CA HIS A 40 -30.93 -25.41 -12.03
C HIS A 40 -29.60 -25.90 -11.42
N THR A 41 -29.17 -27.13 -11.73
CA THR A 41 -27.88 -27.66 -11.24
C THR A 41 -26.70 -26.84 -11.75
N SER A 42 -26.76 -26.37 -13.00
CA SER A 42 -25.71 -25.53 -13.59
C SER A 42 -25.66 -24.14 -12.96
N VAL A 43 -26.82 -23.57 -12.59
CA VAL A 43 -26.89 -22.29 -11.85
C VAL A 43 -26.18 -22.43 -10.51
N LEU A 44 -26.49 -23.47 -9.72
CA LEU A 44 -25.87 -23.67 -8.41
C LEU A 44 -24.34 -23.82 -8.50
N GLN A 45 -23.86 -24.64 -9.44
CA GLN A 45 -22.43 -24.81 -9.67
C GLN A 45 -21.75 -23.54 -10.18
N TRP A 46 -22.46 -22.74 -10.99
CA TRP A 46 -21.97 -21.46 -11.49
C TRP A 46 -21.77 -20.47 -10.35
N GLU A 47 -22.81 -20.25 -9.54
CA GLU A 47 -22.80 -19.32 -8.41
C GLU A 47 -21.75 -19.73 -7.36
N GLU A 48 -21.66 -21.02 -7.02
CA GLU A 48 -20.66 -21.51 -6.06
C GLU A 48 -19.23 -21.21 -6.54
N ARG A 49 -18.92 -21.50 -7.81
CA ARG A 49 -17.60 -21.23 -8.38
C ARG A 49 -17.31 -19.74 -8.48
N ARG A 50 -18.34 -18.93 -8.75
CA ARG A 50 -18.22 -17.48 -8.86
C ARG A 50 -17.93 -16.85 -7.51
N MET A 51 -18.72 -17.17 -6.50
CA MET A 51 -18.52 -16.73 -5.12
C MET A 51 -17.11 -17.10 -4.63
N ARG A 52 -16.68 -18.34 -4.87
CA ARG A 52 -15.33 -18.79 -4.48
C ARG A 52 -14.22 -17.99 -5.15
N ARG A 53 -14.39 -17.61 -6.42
CA ARG A 53 -13.41 -16.76 -7.13
C ARG A 53 -13.40 -15.34 -6.58
N GLU A 54 -14.57 -14.79 -6.26
CA GLU A 54 -14.68 -13.44 -5.69
C GLU A 54 -14.02 -13.35 -4.31
N VAL A 55 -14.30 -14.32 -3.43
CA VAL A 55 -13.65 -14.42 -2.11
C VAL A 55 -12.13 -14.50 -2.25
N ARG A 56 -11.63 -15.37 -3.14
CA ARG A 56 -10.18 -15.49 -3.40
C ARG A 56 -9.58 -14.22 -3.98
N ALA A 57 -10.26 -13.60 -4.94
CA ALA A 57 -9.79 -12.37 -5.57
C ALA A 57 -9.71 -11.21 -4.57
N THR A 58 -10.66 -11.12 -3.64
CA THR A 58 -10.64 -10.14 -2.57
C THR A 58 -9.55 -10.43 -1.55
N ALA A 59 -9.38 -11.68 -1.12
CA ALA A 59 -8.31 -12.09 -0.22
C ALA A 59 -6.91 -11.80 -0.83
N ASN A 60 -6.70 -12.15 -2.10
CA ASN A 60 -5.43 -11.89 -2.78
C ASN A 60 -5.17 -10.39 -2.93
N ARG A 61 -6.19 -9.59 -3.27
CA ARG A 61 -6.05 -8.13 -3.33
C ARG A 61 -5.66 -7.54 -1.98
N LEU A 62 -6.26 -8.02 -0.89
CA LEU A 62 -5.94 -7.58 0.46
C LEU A 62 -4.51 -7.97 0.85
N ALA A 63 -4.13 -9.24 0.65
CA ALA A 63 -2.78 -9.72 0.98
C ALA A 63 -1.68 -8.97 0.20
N ASN A 64 -1.90 -8.73 -1.10
CA ASN A 64 -0.96 -7.95 -1.92
C ASN A 64 -0.89 -6.48 -1.46
N PHE A 65 -2.01 -5.91 -1.04
CA PHE A 65 -2.04 -4.54 -0.51
C PHE A 65 -1.27 -4.43 0.81
N ASP A 66 -1.45 -5.39 1.72
CA ASP A 66 -0.76 -5.42 3.00
C ASP A 66 0.75 -5.61 2.83
N ASP A 67 1.18 -6.53 1.95
CA ASP A 67 2.61 -6.73 1.63
C ASP A 67 3.24 -5.46 1.03
N ALA A 68 2.57 -4.85 0.04
CA ALA A 68 3.06 -3.62 -0.57
C ALA A 68 3.15 -2.46 0.44
N ASN A 69 2.15 -2.33 1.33
CA ASN A 69 2.12 -1.29 2.35
C ASN A 69 3.21 -1.50 3.42
N LEU A 70 3.44 -2.75 3.84
CA LEU A 70 4.50 -3.12 4.78
C LEU A 70 5.88 -2.79 4.21
N ARG A 71 6.16 -3.23 2.98
CA ARG A 71 7.45 -2.96 2.31
C ARG A 71 7.70 -1.47 2.11
N ARG A 72 6.69 -0.71 1.68
CA ARG A 72 6.79 0.76 1.52
C ARG A 72 7.06 1.43 2.86
N SER A 73 6.35 1.04 3.90
CA SER A 73 6.48 1.63 5.24
C SER A 73 7.84 1.34 5.88
N ALA A 74 8.34 0.10 5.73
CA ALA A 74 9.66 -0.30 6.22
C ALA A 74 10.78 0.52 5.56
N ARG A 75 10.75 0.67 4.23
CA ARG A 75 11.74 1.49 3.49
C ARG A 75 11.70 2.96 3.91
N ALA A 76 10.50 3.53 4.00
CA ALA A 76 10.33 4.90 4.50
C ALA A 76 10.88 5.07 5.93
N ALA A 77 10.72 4.08 6.80
CA ALA A 77 11.29 4.09 8.15
C ALA A 77 12.83 4.09 8.15
N VAL A 78 13.43 3.25 7.30
CA VAL A 78 14.90 3.15 7.16
C VAL A 78 15.48 4.45 6.58
N ALA A 79 14.88 5.02 5.53
CA ALA A 79 15.26 6.32 4.98
C ALA A 79 15.12 7.45 6.02
N ALA A 80 14.00 7.47 6.75
CA ALA A 80 13.81 8.44 7.84
C ALA A 80 14.84 8.27 8.96
N ALA A 81 15.27 7.05 9.27
CA ALA A 81 16.30 6.80 10.27
C ALA A 81 17.65 7.38 9.85
N ALA A 82 18.09 7.18 8.59
CA ALA A 82 19.33 7.76 8.10
C ALA A 82 19.29 9.31 8.10
N ARG A 83 18.16 9.90 7.70
CA ARG A 83 17.98 11.35 7.78
C ARG A 83 18.05 11.87 9.21
N VAL A 84 17.46 11.14 10.16
CA VAL A 84 17.50 11.49 11.58
C VAL A 84 18.92 11.35 12.14
N GLU A 85 19.68 10.33 11.72
CA GLU A 85 21.09 10.16 12.06
C GLU A 85 21.87 11.41 11.68
N ARG A 86 21.72 11.82 10.41
CA ARG A 86 22.33 13.05 9.90
C ARG A 86 21.85 14.31 10.61
N ALA A 87 20.57 14.39 10.95
CA ALA A 87 20.02 15.55 11.65
C ALA A 87 20.64 15.71 13.05
N LEU A 88 20.89 14.61 13.75
CA LEU A 88 21.52 14.63 15.07
C LEU A 88 23.00 15.00 14.98
N GLU A 89 23.71 14.63 13.92
CA GLU A 89 25.08 15.10 13.66
C GLU A 89 25.15 16.61 13.42
N ILE A 90 24.20 17.15 12.64
CA ILE A 90 24.17 18.58 12.28
C ILE A 90 23.80 19.46 13.47
N LEU A 91 22.83 19.02 14.27
CA LEU A 91 22.31 19.81 15.39
C LEU A 91 23.11 19.60 16.68
N GLY A 92 23.67 18.41 16.91
CA GLY A 92 24.31 18.04 18.16
C GLY A 92 23.40 18.33 19.37
N GLU A 93 23.95 18.98 20.40
CA GLU A 93 23.23 19.34 21.63
C GLU A 93 22.28 20.55 21.48
N THR A 94 22.25 21.21 20.32
CA THR A 94 21.43 22.42 20.12
C THR A 94 19.94 22.11 19.85
N ALA A 95 19.60 20.85 19.58
CA ALA A 95 18.23 20.44 19.35
C ALA A 95 17.44 20.35 20.68
N PRO A 96 16.16 20.77 20.72
CA PRO A 96 15.31 20.60 21.90
C PRO A 96 15.24 19.14 22.37
N ASP A 97 15.16 18.91 23.69
CA ASP A 97 15.19 17.55 24.28
C ASP A 97 14.11 16.61 23.74
N HIS A 98 12.88 17.11 23.59
CA HIS A 98 11.78 16.33 23.01
C HIS A 98 12.03 15.98 21.52
N LEU A 99 12.81 16.82 20.84
CA LEU A 99 13.46 16.67 19.54
C LEU A 99 14.34 15.42 19.47
N LEU A 100 15.37 15.51 20.32
CA LEU A 100 16.42 14.52 20.48
C LEU A 100 15.87 13.18 20.93
N ALA A 101 14.93 13.15 21.87
CA ALA A 101 14.30 11.93 22.34
C ALA A 101 13.60 11.17 21.20
N ALA A 102 12.84 11.87 20.36
CA ALA A 102 12.19 11.27 19.19
C ALA A 102 13.20 10.80 18.13
N GLY A 103 14.27 11.58 17.91
CA GLY A 103 15.35 11.20 17.00
C GLY A 103 16.09 9.93 17.45
N LYS A 104 16.52 9.90 18.72
CA LYS A 104 17.15 8.73 19.33
C LYS A 104 16.25 7.50 19.28
N LEU A 105 14.95 7.67 19.56
CA LEU A 105 13.98 6.58 19.50
C LEU A 105 13.86 5.98 18.09
N ARG A 106 13.86 6.82 17.05
CA ARG A 106 13.88 6.40 15.64
C ARG A 106 15.20 5.68 15.28
N LEU A 107 16.35 6.14 15.78
CA LEU A 107 17.63 5.47 15.54
C LEU A 107 17.74 4.10 16.21
N SER A 108 17.22 3.98 17.43
CA SER A 108 17.19 2.70 18.15
C SER A 108 16.24 1.70 17.50
N ASN A 109 15.24 2.17 16.74
CA ASN A 109 14.21 1.34 16.11
C ASN A 109 14.05 1.71 14.62
N ARG A 110 15.11 1.49 13.83
CA ARG A 110 15.20 1.94 12.43
C ARG A 110 14.07 1.39 11.54
N GLN A 111 13.58 0.20 11.82
CA GLN A 111 12.55 -0.48 11.01
C GLN A 111 11.12 -0.31 11.55
N ALA A 112 10.96 0.23 12.76
CA ALA A 112 9.64 0.33 13.38
C ALA A 112 8.75 1.36 12.65
N SER A 113 7.47 1.05 12.55
CA SER A 113 6.45 2.00 12.13
C SER A 113 6.36 3.19 13.10
N LEU A 114 5.79 4.30 12.64
CA LEU A 114 5.54 5.47 13.50
C LEU A 114 4.57 5.15 14.65
N GLU A 115 3.70 4.17 14.47
CA GLU A 115 2.76 3.71 15.49
C GLU A 115 3.48 2.93 16.59
N GLU A 116 4.35 1.99 16.21
CA GLU A 116 5.22 1.27 17.16
C GLU A 116 6.15 2.23 17.90
N LEU A 117 6.72 3.24 17.23
CA LEU A 117 7.49 4.28 17.93
C LEU A 117 6.66 5.04 18.96
N GLY A 118 5.39 5.32 18.69
CA GLY A 118 4.51 5.98 19.65
C GLY A 118 4.21 5.13 20.87
N GLN A 119 4.12 3.80 20.70
CA GLN A 119 3.94 2.85 21.80
C GLN A 119 5.21 2.67 22.64
N LEU A 120 6.39 2.72 21.99
CA LEU A 120 7.71 2.58 22.62
C LEU A 120 8.19 3.87 23.29
N SER A 121 7.63 5.03 22.95
CA SER A 121 8.01 6.30 23.57
C SER A 121 7.53 6.38 25.02
N ASP A 122 8.32 7.03 25.87
CA ASP A 122 7.93 7.38 27.23
C ASP A 122 7.96 8.91 27.41
N PRO A 123 6.81 9.57 27.67
CA PRO A 123 5.46 9.00 27.73
C PRO A 123 4.98 8.49 26.37
N GLN A 124 3.99 7.58 26.36
CA GLN A 124 3.39 7.08 25.12
C GLN A 124 2.79 8.21 24.29
N MET A 125 2.94 8.10 22.98
CA MET A 125 2.55 9.12 22.03
C MET A 125 1.73 8.54 20.89
N THR A 126 0.90 9.38 20.27
CA THR A 126 0.27 9.02 19.01
C THR A 126 1.29 9.00 17.86
N LYS A 127 1.00 8.21 16.83
CA LYS A 127 1.72 8.17 15.56
C LYS A 127 2.03 9.58 15.02
N ASP A 128 1.04 10.46 15.02
CA ASP A 128 1.17 11.81 14.47
C ASP A 128 2.04 12.72 15.34
N ALA A 129 2.01 12.54 16.66
CA ALA A 129 2.87 13.29 17.56
C ALA A 129 4.34 12.92 17.36
N VAL A 130 4.67 11.63 17.20
CA VAL A 130 6.04 11.17 16.86
C VAL A 130 6.45 11.68 15.48
N ALA A 131 5.59 11.51 14.48
CA ALA A 131 5.84 11.99 13.12
C ALA A 131 6.10 13.51 13.09
N GLY A 132 5.31 14.28 13.84
CA GLY A 132 5.48 15.72 13.97
C GLY A 132 6.80 16.11 14.63
N ARG A 133 7.26 15.38 15.65
CA ARG A 133 8.57 15.62 16.28
C ARG A 133 9.72 15.30 15.32
N ILE A 134 9.69 14.16 14.64
CA ILE A 134 10.71 13.79 13.65
C ILE A 134 10.76 14.84 12.53
N ARG A 135 9.62 15.25 11.97
CA ARG A 135 9.57 16.25 10.90
C ARG A 135 10.18 17.60 11.32
N ARG A 136 9.90 18.05 12.55
CA ARG A 136 10.47 19.29 13.09
C ARG A 136 11.98 19.17 13.34
N LEU A 137 12.47 18.01 13.78
CA LEU A 137 13.90 17.75 13.92
C LEU A 137 14.62 17.88 12.58
N LEU A 138 14.10 17.21 11.54
CA LEU A 138 14.66 17.27 10.19
C LEU A 138 14.65 18.71 9.64
N ALA A 139 13.53 19.42 9.74
CA ALA A 139 13.44 20.80 9.28
C ALA A 139 14.42 21.74 10.00
N MET A 140 14.66 21.53 11.30
CA MET A 140 15.64 22.29 12.06
C MET A 140 17.07 21.99 11.59
N ALA A 141 17.39 20.71 11.34
CA ALA A 141 18.69 20.29 10.83
C ALA A 141 18.94 20.83 9.41
N ASP A 142 17.96 20.73 8.51
CA ASP A 142 18.07 21.22 7.13
C ASP A 142 18.28 22.73 7.09
N LYS A 143 17.58 23.48 7.96
CA LYS A 143 17.82 24.92 8.11
C LYS A 143 19.24 25.21 8.58
N ARG A 144 19.72 24.47 9.60
CA ARG A 144 21.08 24.63 10.12
C ARG A 144 22.14 24.27 9.08
N ALA A 145 21.90 23.22 8.30
CA ALA A 145 22.77 22.79 7.21
C ALA A 145 22.95 23.89 6.16
N LYS A 146 21.83 24.52 5.77
CA LYS A 146 21.82 25.66 4.85
C LYS A 146 22.61 26.85 5.41
N ASP A 147 22.40 27.20 6.68
CA ASP A 147 23.11 28.31 7.33
C ASP A 147 24.63 28.05 7.40
N LEU A 148 25.03 26.78 7.55
CA LEU A 148 26.43 26.34 7.57
C LEU A 148 27.01 26.03 6.17
N SER A 149 26.20 26.11 5.11
CA SER A 149 26.57 25.70 3.74
C SER A 149 27.11 24.27 3.64
N ILE A 150 26.53 23.34 4.41
CA ILE A 150 26.84 21.90 4.35
C ILE A 150 25.66 21.12 3.74
N PRO A 151 25.86 19.87 3.27
CA PRO A 151 24.77 19.02 2.82
C PRO A 151 23.72 18.78 3.91
N ASP A 152 22.45 18.80 3.51
CA ASP A 152 21.29 18.65 4.38
C ASP A 152 21.01 17.18 4.75
N THR A 153 19.87 16.90 5.40
CA THR A 153 19.54 15.53 5.82
C THR A 153 19.24 14.59 4.66
N GLU A 154 18.81 15.08 3.49
CA GLU A 154 18.51 14.24 2.32
C GLU A 154 19.78 13.61 1.75
N SER A 155 20.94 14.23 1.94
CA SER A 155 22.24 13.68 1.52
C SER A 155 22.59 12.32 2.15
N ALA A 156 21.91 11.93 3.23
CA ALA A 156 22.09 10.64 3.88
C ALA A 156 21.22 9.52 3.30
N VAL A 157 20.28 9.83 2.39
CA VAL A 157 19.40 8.83 1.77
C VAL A 157 20.06 8.33 0.50
N THR A 158 20.33 7.02 0.45
CA THR A 158 20.89 6.38 -0.75
C THR A 158 19.76 5.90 -1.68
N PRO A 159 19.99 5.81 -3.01
CA PRO A 159 19.00 5.30 -3.96
C PRO A 159 18.49 3.89 -3.59
N GLU A 160 19.37 3.04 -3.08
CA GLU A 160 19.04 1.67 -2.66
C GLU A 160 18.00 1.63 -1.53
N MET A 161 17.92 2.67 -0.71
CA MET A 161 16.91 2.78 0.35
C MET A 161 15.52 3.16 -0.17
N LEU A 162 15.45 3.69 -1.39
CA LEU A 162 14.23 4.19 -2.04
C LEU A 162 13.70 3.24 -3.12
N GLU A 163 14.55 2.39 -3.68
CA GLU A 163 14.19 1.47 -4.76
C GLU A 163 13.18 0.40 -4.30
N GLU A 164 12.28 0.03 -5.22
CA GLU A 164 11.51 -1.21 -5.15
C GLU A 164 12.40 -2.28 -5.74
N GLU A 165 12.85 -3.26 -4.95
CA GLU A 165 13.33 -4.51 -5.54
C GLU A 165 12.12 -5.12 -6.28
N ASP A 166 12.09 -4.92 -7.60
CA ASP A 166 11.16 -5.57 -8.50
C ASP A 166 11.42 -7.08 -8.41
N ALA A 167 10.54 -7.79 -7.70
CA ALA A 167 10.52 -9.24 -7.59
C ALA A 167 9.36 -9.84 -8.40
#